data_AF-A0A7C4USN3-F1
#
_entry.id   AF-A0A7C4USN3-F1
#
_cell.length_a   1.000
_cell.length_b   1.000
_cell.length_c   1.000
_cell.angle_alpha   90.00
_cell.angle_beta   90.00
_cell.angle_gamma   90.00
#
_symmetry.space_group_name_H-M   'P 1'
#
loop_
_entity.id
_entity.type
_entity.pdbx_description
1 polymer ?
#
loop_
_entity_poly.entity_id
_entity_poly.type
_entity_poly.pdbx_seq_one_letter_code
_entity_poly.pdbx_strand_id
1 'polypeptide(L)'
;MVKLLSKSSLIFLFFSFFCYAGSISISYRGLDNVHLNFSDRESTDSTIVLTVEPGGEALYSKKLPPGGGTIEENFHHTGLSKGTYTYKLYADSELRATAEVTIDGTIGGTLLFDETINDAAIVAGNVIVPAGRSLTVNGNLTALSGFNLIDCYGVVSFSEGISINGIGVYLYNNPVSIKNVKGLSGLDWLRLYSGASGSSIENCEGFDLIVGNNTSASVKRSLVGINIDGDNASISVMDSTVSLVFFQEDLSKTNIDLKDSTILLCEEIDNAKNFNASNCLWRYPLDVIGGKPVFENCEFVYQVTFRGRDEAMLTNCVFGDMVQFNDWGAGTNPKWSDSSSMQPTFSGCSFVGRIGPVFPYMNPSGKVNLGSNNYFGDKNPDFEWFSLNAGFPLEPQAGWFLHRGVPVNKNHFELSNWVNSGTQMKNQKTLPSIW
;
A
#
# COMPACT_ATOMS: atom_id res chain seq x y z
N MET A 1 93.04 1.67 14.82
CA MET A 1 92.93 3.06 14.31
C MET A 1 92.00 3.02 13.11
N VAL A 2 90.96 3.84 13.16
CA VAL A 2 89.67 3.73 12.46
C VAL A 2 89.79 4.02 10.96
N LYS A 3 89.18 3.21 10.10
CA LYS A 3 88.86 3.56 8.70
C LYS A 3 87.35 3.77 8.60
N LEU A 4 86.97 5.04 8.38
CA LEU A 4 85.59 5.50 8.19
C LEU A 4 84.96 4.84 6.96
N LEU A 5 83.78 4.25 7.15
CA LEU A 5 82.83 3.93 6.09
C LEU A 5 81.91 5.15 5.88
N SER A 6 81.99 5.79 4.71
CA SER A 6 81.05 6.85 4.32
C SER A 6 79.70 6.22 3.96
N LYS A 7 78.69 6.41 4.80
CA LYS A 7 77.29 6.11 4.45
C LYS A 7 76.78 7.19 3.52
N SER A 8 76.59 6.87 2.24
CA SER A 8 75.74 7.65 1.34
C SER A 8 74.28 7.33 1.70
N SER A 9 73.61 8.27 2.36
CA SER A 9 72.16 8.22 2.57
C SER A 9 71.47 8.61 1.26
N LEU A 10 71.01 7.61 0.52
CA LEU A 10 70.10 7.79 -0.62
C LEU A 10 68.69 8.04 -0.05
N ILE A 11 68.28 9.32 -0.02
CA ILE A 11 66.92 9.72 0.37
C ILE A 11 65.99 9.41 -0.81
N PHE A 12 65.22 8.32 -0.70
CA PHE A 12 64.07 8.06 -1.58
C PHE A 12 62.89 8.94 -1.14
N LEU A 13 62.70 10.07 -1.80
CA LEU A 13 61.47 10.84 -1.76
C LEU A 13 60.43 10.12 -2.62
N PHE A 14 59.57 9.32 -2.00
CA PHE A 14 58.34 8.84 -2.63
C PHE A 14 57.38 10.04 -2.74
N PHE A 15 57.37 10.70 -3.90
CA PHE A 15 56.25 11.56 -4.28
C PHE A 15 55.11 10.67 -4.75
N SER A 16 54.11 10.47 -3.88
CA SER A 16 52.82 9.94 -4.28
C SER A 16 52.14 10.98 -5.16
N PHE A 17 52.31 10.89 -6.48
CA PHE A 17 51.46 11.63 -7.42
C PHE A 17 50.06 11.02 -7.35
N PHE A 18 49.18 11.63 -6.56
CA PHE A 18 47.76 11.40 -6.68
C PHE A 18 47.30 12.07 -7.98
N CYS A 19 47.31 11.34 -9.09
CA CYS A 19 46.58 11.77 -10.29
C CYS A 19 45.09 11.64 -10.00
N TYR A 20 44.47 12.71 -9.52
CA TYR A 20 43.01 12.83 -9.57
C TYR A 20 42.64 13.12 -11.03
N ALA A 21 41.90 12.21 -11.66
CA ALA A 21 41.22 12.50 -12.91
C ALA A 21 39.88 13.15 -12.56
N GLY A 22 39.50 14.20 -13.29
CA GLY A 22 38.19 14.83 -13.15
C GLY A 22 37.05 13.82 -13.34
N SER A 23 35.85 14.17 -12.91
CA SER A 23 34.67 13.32 -13.05
C SER A 23 33.44 14.12 -13.44
N ILE A 24 32.56 13.50 -14.23
CA ILE A 24 31.19 13.96 -14.49
C ILE A 24 30.27 12.78 -14.19
N SER A 25 29.22 13.02 -13.41
CA SER A 25 28.14 12.06 -13.14
C SER A 25 26.81 12.67 -13.57
N ILE A 26 26.09 11.97 -14.45
CA ILE A 26 24.70 12.30 -14.77
C ILE A 26 23.83 11.73 -13.66
N SER A 27 23.27 12.61 -12.85
CA SER A 27 22.47 12.22 -11.69
C SER A 27 21.03 11.97 -12.09
N TYR A 28 20.44 12.84 -12.91
CA TYR A 28 19.06 12.71 -13.40
C TYR A 28 18.93 13.15 -14.85
N ARG A 29 18.03 12.46 -15.55
CA ARG A 29 17.56 12.76 -16.90
C ARG A 29 16.08 13.15 -16.82
N GLY A 30 15.77 14.37 -17.24
CA GLY A 30 14.40 14.87 -17.42
C GLY A 30 13.93 14.78 -18.87
N LEU A 31 12.75 15.35 -19.14
CA LEU A 31 12.20 15.43 -20.50
C LEU A 31 12.95 16.44 -21.38
N ASP A 32 13.44 17.51 -20.77
CA ASP A 32 14.10 18.66 -21.42
C ASP A 32 15.27 19.19 -20.57
N ASN A 33 15.76 18.41 -19.62
CA ASN A 33 16.81 18.83 -18.72
C ASN A 33 17.70 17.65 -18.26
N VAL A 34 18.85 18.02 -17.71
CA VAL A 34 19.83 17.10 -17.11
C VAL A 34 20.35 17.70 -15.81
N HIS A 35 20.38 16.88 -14.76
CA HIS A 35 21.12 17.17 -13.54
C HIS A 35 22.45 16.43 -13.58
N LEU A 36 23.55 17.15 -13.40
CA LEU A 36 24.87 16.56 -13.31
C LEU A 36 25.66 17.11 -12.13
N ASN A 37 26.55 16.28 -11.60
CA ASN A 37 27.60 16.68 -10.68
C ASN A 37 28.94 16.50 -11.41
N PHE A 38 29.87 17.42 -11.19
CA PHE A 38 31.23 17.25 -11.67
C PHE A 38 32.22 17.72 -10.63
N SER A 39 33.40 17.11 -10.64
CA SER A 39 34.50 17.48 -9.78
C SER A 39 35.84 17.37 -10.49
N ASP A 40 36.78 18.21 -10.08
CA ASP A 40 38.18 18.12 -10.49
C ASP A 40 39.08 18.67 -9.38
N ARG A 41 40.36 18.33 -9.43
CA ARG A 41 41.36 18.83 -8.49
C ARG A 41 42.67 19.11 -9.21
N GLU A 42 43.12 20.35 -9.08
CA GLU A 42 44.36 20.82 -9.67
C GLU A 42 45.34 21.29 -8.59
N SER A 43 46.63 21.17 -8.90
CA SER A 43 47.74 21.58 -8.02
C SER A 43 48.31 22.95 -8.37
N THR A 44 47.87 23.52 -9.48
CA THR A 44 48.27 24.83 -10.03
C THR A 44 47.04 25.64 -10.37
N ASP A 45 47.21 26.94 -10.67
CA ASP A 45 46.11 27.70 -11.24
C ASP A 45 45.71 27.12 -12.59
N SER A 46 44.44 26.73 -12.70
CA SER A 46 43.85 26.19 -13.91
C SER A 46 42.43 26.75 -14.07
N THR A 47 41.94 26.84 -15.30
CA THR A 47 40.56 27.19 -15.58
C THR A 47 39.76 25.93 -15.82
N ILE A 48 38.83 25.61 -14.92
CA ILE A 48 37.95 24.47 -15.09
C ILE A 48 36.75 24.90 -15.94
N VAL A 49 36.48 24.18 -17.02
CA VAL A 49 35.40 24.49 -17.96
C VAL A 49 34.57 23.23 -18.23
N LEU A 50 33.25 23.33 -18.03
CA LEU A 50 32.30 22.32 -18.49
C LEU A 50 31.72 22.78 -19.82
N THR A 51 31.80 21.91 -20.83
CA THR A 51 31.24 22.15 -22.17
C THR A 51 30.27 21.03 -22.54
N VAL A 52 29.43 21.28 -23.54
CA VAL A 52 28.46 20.31 -24.06
C VAL A 52 28.45 20.26 -25.58
N GLU A 53 28.30 19.06 -26.13
CA GLU A 53 28.01 18.80 -27.54
C GLU A 53 26.60 18.20 -27.68
N PRO A 54 25.85 18.49 -28.75
CA PRO A 54 26.16 19.43 -29.84
C PRO A 54 26.11 20.90 -29.39
N GLY A 55 26.85 21.78 -30.08
CA GLY A 55 26.86 23.23 -29.82
C GLY A 55 28.22 23.76 -29.36
N GLY A 56 28.96 22.98 -28.56
CA GLY A 56 30.30 23.35 -28.06
C GLY A 56 30.28 24.53 -27.08
N GLU A 57 29.12 24.84 -26.51
CA GLU A 57 28.97 25.94 -25.57
C GLU A 57 29.60 25.61 -24.22
N ALA A 58 30.15 26.63 -23.56
CA ALA A 58 30.64 26.52 -22.19
C ALA A 58 29.48 26.75 -21.22
N LEU A 59 29.12 25.71 -20.48
CA LEU A 59 28.05 25.73 -19.49
C LEU A 59 28.53 26.30 -18.15
N TYR A 60 29.80 26.09 -17.83
CA TYR A 60 30.42 26.53 -16.59
C TYR A 60 31.88 26.88 -16.81
N SER A 61 32.38 27.89 -16.10
CA SER A 61 33.81 28.23 -16.07
C SER A 61 34.21 28.80 -14.71
N LYS A 62 35.30 28.30 -14.13
CA LYS A 62 35.88 28.81 -12.89
C LYS A 62 37.39 28.74 -12.93
N LYS A 63 38.03 29.86 -12.63
CA LYS A 63 39.48 29.93 -12.46
C LYS A 63 39.86 29.58 -11.03
N LEU A 64 40.74 28.60 -10.86
CA LEU A 64 41.34 28.24 -9.58
C LEU A 64 42.45 29.25 -9.22
N PRO A 65 42.66 29.53 -7.93
CA PRO A 65 43.70 30.45 -7.49
C PRO A 65 45.10 29.87 -7.71
N PRO A 66 46.16 30.70 -7.62
CA PRO A 66 47.54 30.22 -7.55
C PRO A 66 47.71 29.16 -6.45
N GLY A 67 48.26 28.00 -6.81
CA GLY A 67 48.35 26.82 -5.92
C GLY A 67 47.20 25.83 -6.07
N GLY A 68 46.27 26.07 -7.00
CA GLY A 68 45.21 25.14 -7.36
C GLY A 68 44.07 25.06 -6.35
N GLY A 69 43.38 23.93 -6.36
CA GLY A 69 42.20 23.71 -5.54
C GLY A 69 41.33 22.55 -6.03
N THR A 70 40.26 22.29 -5.29
CA THR A 70 39.22 21.33 -5.67
C THR A 70 37.98 22.09 -6.10
N ILE A 71 37.34 21.61 -7.16
CA ILE A 71 35.99 21.99 -7.56
C ILE A 71 35.07 20.78 -7.43
N GLU A 72 33.89 21.00 -6.87
CA GLU A 72 32.81 20.01 -6.82
C GLU A 72 31.50 20.80 -6.89
N GLU A 73 30.79 20.67 -8.01
CA GLU A 73 29.65 21.52 -8.33
C GLU A 73 28.51 20.68 -8.91
N ASN A 74 27.28 21.10 -8.62
CA ASN A 74 26.08 20.60 -9.28
C ASN A 74 25.66 21.59 -10.36
N PHE A 75 25.23 21.07 -11.51
CA PHE A 75 24.79 21.89 -12.63
C PHE A 75 23.44 21.39 -13.17
N HIS A 76 22.57 22.34 -13.49
CA HIS A 76 21.25 22.09 -14.07
C HIS A 76 21.22 22.61 -15.50
N HIS A 77 21.25 21.72 -16.47
CA HIS A 77 21.14 22.07 -17.88
C HIS A 77 19.68 21.92 -18.34
N THR A 78 19.02 23.01 -18.72
CA THR A 78 17.57 23.07 -19.04
C THR A 78 17.31 23.47 -20.48
N GLY A 79 16.08 23.27 -20.96
CA GLY A 79 15.65 23.70 -22.29
C GLY A 79 16.19 22.82 -23.42
N LEU A 80 16.52 21.57 -23.12
CA LEU A 80 17.06 20.61 -24.06
C LEU A 80 15.98 20.06 -24.98
N SER A 81 16.29 20.00 -26.27
CA SER A 81 15.52 19.23 -27.23
C SER A 81 15.88 17.75 -27.17
N LYS A 82 15.05 16.90 -27.80
CA LYS A 82 15.42 15.48 -27.98
C LYS A 82 16.74 15.34 -28.74
N GLY A 83 17.64 14.50 -28.22
CA GLY A 83 18.98 14.31 -28.78
C GLY A 83 19.96 13.75 -27.76
N THR A 84 21.15 13.39 -28.24
CA THR A 84 22.25 12.93 -27.40
C THR A 84 23.19 14.09 -27.09
N TYR A 85 23.49 14.26 -25.80
CA TYR A 85 24.35 15.32 -25.29
C TYR A 85 25.59 14.72 -24.64
N THR A 86 26.76 15.20 -25.05
CA THR A 86 28.06 14.79 -24.51
C THR A 86 28.67 15.95 -23.73
N TYR A 87 28.74 15.79 -22.41
CA TYR A 87 29.36 16.74 -21.50
C TYR A 87 30.85 16.44 -21.37
N LYS A 88 31.68 17.47 -21.48
CA LYS A 88 33.15 17.36 -21.40
C LYS A 88 33.69 18.38 -20.40
N LEU A 89 34.47 17.89 -19.43
CA LEU A 89 35.13 18.71 -18.42
C LEU A 89 36.58 18.90 -18.83
N TYR A 90 37.03 20.15 -18.86
CA TYR A 90 38.39 20.53 -19.19
C TYR A 90 39.04 21.26 -18.02
N ALA A 91 40.34 21.04 -17.84
CA ALA A 91 41.24 21.92 -17.09
C ALA A 91 42.14 22.61 -18.11
N ASP A 92 41.95 23.92 -18.29
CA ASP A 92 42.47 24.70 -19.40
C ASP A 92 42.13 24.06 -20.77
N SER A 93 43.08 23.40 -21.43
CA SER A 93 42.87 22.69 -22.70
C SER A 93 42.86 21.17 -22.56
N GLU A 94 43.13 20.62 -21.38
CA GLU A 94 43.20 19.19 -21.15
C GLU A 94 41.80 18.62 -20.84
N LEU A 95 41.37 17.58 -21.58
CA LEU A 95 40.13 16.88 -21.31
C LEU A 95 40.30 15.98 -20.08
N ARG A 96 39.44 16.18 -19.09
CA ARG A 96 39.51 15.53 -17.77
C ARG A 96 38.47 14.43 -17.62
N ALA A 97 37.26 14.68 -18.11
CA ALA A 97 36.15 13.73 -18.03
C ALA A 97 35.17 13.91 -19.20
N THR A 98 34.41 12.86 -19.48
CA THR A 98 33.31 12.89 -20.44
C THR A 98 32.14 12.07 -19.92
N ALA A 99 30.92 12.56 -20.11
CA ALA A 99 29.69 11.83 -19.84
C ALA A 99 28.68 12.07 -20.95
N GLU A 100 27.85 11.08 -21.25
CA GLU A 100 26.84 11.16 -22.30
C GLU A 100 25.46 10.83 -21.73
N VAL A 101 24.43 11.52 -22.23
CA VAL A 101 23.03 11.26 -21.92
C VAL A 101 22.18 11.55 -23.15
N THR A 102 21.13 10.76 -23.35
CA THR A 102 20.16 10.97 -24.44
C THR A 102 18.83 11.42 -23.87
N ILE A 103 18.28 12.51 -24.41
CA ILE A 103 16.93 13.01 -24.14
C ILE A 103 15.99 12.41 -25.19
N ASP A 104 15.15 11.45 -24.77
CA ASP A 104 14.27 10.68 -25.66
C ASP A 104 12.79 10.67 -25.24
N GLY A 105 12.44 11.37 -24.16
CA GLY A 105 11.12 11.37 -23.55
C GLY A 105 10.99 10.40 -22.36
N THR A 106 12.09 9.75 -21.97
CA THR A 106 12.17 9.00 -20.71
C THR A 106 12.77 9.83 -19.60
N ILE A 107 12.37 9.55 -18.35
CA ILE A 107 12.91 10.17 -17.14
C ILE A 107 13.51 9.12 -16.21
N GLY A 108 14.50 9.51 -15.40
CA GLY A 108 15.12 8.62 -14.42
C GLY A 108 16.37 9.20 -13.77
N GLY A 109 16.74 8.65 -12.61
CA GLY A 109 17.89 9.06 -11.80
C GLY A 109 17.51 9.84 -10.53
N THR A 110 18.50 10.48 -9.91
CA THR A 110 18.38 11.21 -8.65
C THR A 110 18.34 12.72 -8.86
N LEU A 111 17.33 13.38 -8.32
CA LEU A 111 17.20 14.83 -8.41
C LEU A 111 18.31 15.56 -7.64
N LEU A 112 19.05 16.42 -8.32
CA LEU A 112 19.95 17.41 -7.68
C LEU A 112 19.29 18.78 -7.53
N PHE A 113 18.21 19.03 -8.28
CA PHE A 113 17.40 20.25 -8.26
C PHE A 113 15.91 19.87 -8.25
N ASP A 114 15.04 20.81 -7.93
CA ASP A 114 13.59 20.61 -8.01
C ASP A 114 13.16 20.40 -9.46
N GLU A 115 12.17 19.53 -9.68
CA GLU A 115 11.76 19.08 -11.00
C GLU A 115 10.25 19.22 -11.21
N THR A 116 9.84 19.54 -12.43
CA THR A 116 8.43 19.61 -12.84
C THR A 116 8.21 18.91 -14.18
N ILE A 117 7.47 17.81 -14.16
CA ILE A 117 7.12 17.04 -15.35
C ILE A 117 5.79 17.56 -15.90
N ASN A 118 5.85 18.40 -16.94
CA ASN A 118 4.65 19.01 -17.53
C ASN A 118 3.97 18.15 -18.59
N ASP A 119 4.73 17.34 -19.31
CA ASP A 119 4.22 16.49 -20.39
C ASP A 119 4.23 15.02 -20.00
N ALA A 120 3.59 14.18 -20.82
CA ALA A 120 3.62 12.73 -20.61
C ALA A 120 5.05 12.20 -20.65
N ALA A 121 5.43 11.39 -19.65
CA ALA A 121 6.77 10.88 -19.48
C ALA A 121 6.81 9.36 -19.29
N ILE A 122 7.87 8.74 -19.80
CA ILE A 122 8.15 7.33 -19.57
C ILE A 122 9.18 7.22 -18.44
N VAL A 123 8.80 6.60 -17.31
CA VAL A 123 9.75 6.35 -16.21
C VAL A 123 10.62 5.16 -16.60
N ALA A 124 11.94 5.37 -16.71
CA ALA A 124 12.92 4.35 -17.07
C ALA A 124 13.89 4.11 -15.91
N GLY A 125 13.56 3.13 -15.07
CA GLY A 125 14.26 2.83 -13.82
C GLY A 125 13.60 3.53 -12.63
N ASN A 126 14.42 4.13 -11.77
CA ASN A 126 13.95 4.85 -10.58
C ASN A 126 14.09 6.36 -10.77
N VAL A 127 13.10 7.10 -10.31
CA VAL A 127 13.22 8.54 -10.03
C VAL A 127 13.36 8.70 -8.52
N ILE A 128 14.52 9.16 -8.07
CA ILE A 128 14.80 9.39 -6.65
C ILE A 128 14.65 10.88 -6.37
N VAL A 129 13.79 11.23 -5.43
CA VAL A 129 13.57 12.59 -4.93
C VAL A 129 14.20 12.68 -3.53
N PRO A 130 15.44 13.20 -3.38
CA PRO A 130 16.10 13.29 -2.09
C PRO A 130 15.39 14.26 -1.14
N ALA A 131 15.71 14.16 0.16
CA ALA A 131 15.26 15.15 1.14
C ALA A 131 15.69 16.57 0.73
N GLY A 132 14.81 17.54 0.90
CA GLY A 132 15.05 18.93 0.48
C GLY A 132 14.85 19.20 -1.02
N ARG A 133 14.43 18.20 -1.80
CA ARG A 133 14.02 18.34 -3.19
C ARG A 133 12.53 18.07 -3.38
N SER A 134 11.99 18.59 -4.47
CA SER A 134 10.60 18.44 -4.86
C SER A 134 10.46 17.92 -6.28
N LEU A 135 9.44 17.08 -6.49
CA LEU A 135 8.99 16.63 -7.79
C LEU A 135 7.52 16.99 -7.96
N THR A 136 7.21 17.81 -8.96
CA THR A 136 5.83 18.14 -9.35
C THR A 136 5.47 17.39 -10.63
N VAL A 137 4.42 16.58 -10.59
CA VAL A 137 3.98 15.75 -11.72
C VAL A 137 2.66 16.31 -12.27
N ASN A 138 2.73 16.95 -13.44
CA ASN A 138 1.56 17.50 -14.14
C ASN A 138 1.17 16.66 -15.36
N GLY A 139 2.10 15.89 -15.91
CA GLY A 139 1.87 14.98 -17.03
C GLY A 139 1.59 13.53 -16.60
N ASN A 140 1.04 12.75 -17.53
CA ASN A 140 0.85 11.31 -17.33
C ASN A 140 2.18 10.58 -17.23
N LEU A 141 2.27 9.60 -16.33
CA LEU A 141 3.46 8.77 -16.17
C LEU A 141 3.17 7.33 -16.60
N THR A 142 4.10 6.73 -17.31
CA THR A 142 4.04 5.31 -17.68
C THR A 142 5.40 4.66 -17.50
N ALA A 143 5.43 3.46 -16.94
CA ALA A 143 6.64 2.68 -16.79
C ALA A 143 7.19 2.17 -18.12
N LEU A 144 8.51 2.22 -18.26
CA LEU A 144 9.24 1.44 -19.26
C LEU A 144 9.26 -0.02 -18.81
N SER A 145 8.72 -0.97 -19.59
CA SER A 145 8.65 -2.41 -19.30
C SER A 145 9.49 -2.92 -18.11
N GLY A 146 8.84 -3.54 -17.12
CA GLY A 146 9.49 -3.96 -15.88
C GLY A 146 9.04 -3.12 -14.69
N PHE A 147 9.83 -3.12 -13.63
CA PHE A 147 9.49 -2.47 -12.37
C PHE A 147 10.15 -1.10 -12.27
N ASN A 148 9.35 -0.04 -12.22
CA ASN A 148 9.84 1.34 -12.18
C ASN A 148 9.26 2.05 -10.96
N LEU A 149 10.07 2.93 -10.37
CA LEU A 149 9.78 3.48 -9.07
C LEU A 149 9.95 5.00 -9.03
N ILE A 150 9.16 5.64 -8.18
CA ILE A 150 9.42 6.97 -7.65
C ILE A 150 9.72 6.80 -6.16
N ASP A 151 10.99 6.97 -5.78
CA ASP A 151 11.47 6.90 -4.40
C ASP A 151 11.55 8.31 -3.82
N CYS A 152 10.56 8.69 -3.00
CA CYS A 152 10.42 10.06 -2.52
C CYS A 152 10.78 10.22 -1.03
N TYR A 153 11.98 10.72 -0.78
CA TYR A 153 12.45 11.22 0.52
C TYR A 153 12.19 12.72 0.70
N GLY A 154 12.03 13.45 -0.40
CA GLY A 154 11.63 14.85 -0.44
C GLY A 154 10.12 15.03 -0.52
N VAL A 155 9.68 16.01 -1.30
CA VAL A 155 8.26 16.33 -1.53
C VAL A 155 7.86 15.87 -2.93
N VAL A 156 6.69 15.26 -3.07
CA VAL A 156 6.08 14.99 -4.38
C VAL A 156 4.66 15.51 -4.41
N SER A 157 4.26 16.06 -5.54
CA SER A 157 2.89 16.49 -5.81
C SER A 157 2.43 15.96 -7.16
N PHE A 158 1.16 15.59 -7.23
CA PHE A 158 0.50 15.10 -8.44
C PHE A 158 -0.64 16.05 -8.78
N SER A 159 -0.66 16.55 -10.01
CA SER A 159 -1.80 17.30 -10.51
C SER A 159 -3.02 16.40 -10.66
N GLU A 160 -4.19 17.02 -10.54
CA GLU A 160 -5.46 16.32 -10.74
C GLU A 160 -5.63 15.91 -12.21
N GLY A 161 -6.27 14.76 -12.45
CA GLY A 161 -6.61 14.28 -13.79
C GLY A 161 -5.49 13.55 -14.52
N ILE A 162 -4.32 13.37 -13.91
CA ILE A 162 -3.24 12.58 -14.49
C ILE A 162 -3.48 11.08 -14.31
N SER A 163 -2.76 10.30 -15.11
CA SER A 163 -2.66 8.84 -14.95
C SER A 163 -1.23 8.41 -14.62
N ILE A 164 -1.11 7.41 -13.76
CA ILE A 164 0.15 6.74 -13.39
C ILE A 164 -0.02 5.26 -13.74
N ASN A 165 0.91 4.68 -14.49
CA ASN A 165 0.75 3.31 -14.99
C ASN A 165 2.04 2.50 -14.96
N GLY A 166 2.00 1.33 -14.32
CA GLY A 166 3.12 0.43 -14.07
C GLY A 166 4.19 0.96 -13.11
N ILE A 167 3.88 1.97 -12.28
CA ILE A 167 4.88 2.67 -11.45
C ILE A 167 4.55 2.48 -9.97
N GLY A 168 5.56 2.06 -9.20
CA GLY A 168 5.50 2.11 -7.73
C GLY A 168 5.88 3.50 -7.22
N VAL A 169 5.08 4.06 -6.33
CA VAL A 169 5.36 5.36 -5.70
C VAL A 169 5.58 5.14 -4.21
N TYR A 170 6.78 5.43 -3.73
CA TYR A 170 7.18 5.21 -2.35
C TYR A 170 7.39 6.55 -1.65
N LEU A 171 6.64 6.77 -0.59
CA LEU A 171 6.65 8.03 0.16
C LEU A 171 7.22 7.80 1.54
N TYR A 172 8.43 8.32 1.77
CA TYR A 172 9.18 8.06 3.00
C TYR A 172 8.90 9.07 4.11
N ASN A 173 8.88 10.36 3.78
CA ASN A 173 9.10 11.42 4.77
C ASN A 173 8.01 12.49 4.84
N ASN A 174 7.16 12.62 3.83
CA ASN A 174 6.19 13.71 3.75
C ASN A 174 4.80 13.19 3.40
N PRO A 175 3.75 13.62 4.11
CA PRO A 175 2.37 13.30 3.74
C PRO A 175 2.02 13.91 2.39
N VAL A 176 1.18 13.21 1.62
CA VAL A 176 0.70 13.67 0.31
C VAL A 176 -0.83 13.79 0.30
N SER A 177 -1.35 14.70 -0.53
CA SER A 177 -2.76 14.69 -0.92
C SER A 177 -2.85 14.39 -2.41
N ILE A 178 -3.43 13.23 -2.74
CA ILE A 178 -3.60 12.77 -4.12
C ILE A 178 -5.08 12.82 -4.44
N LYS A 179 -5.42 13.55 -5.51
CA LYS A 179 -6.80 13.78 -5.91
C LYS A 179 -7.00 13.54 -7.39
N ASN A 180 -8.08 12.85 -7.74
CA ASN A 180 -8.49 12.64 -9.14
C ASN A 180 -7.36 12.00 -10.00
N VAL A 181 -6.56 11.10 -9.42
CA VAL A 181 -5.47 10.39 -10.12
C VAL A 181 -5.91 8.97 -10.45
N LYS A 182 -5.58 8.53 -11.66
CA LYS A 182 -5.90 7.18 -12.15
C LYS A 182 -4.65 6.31 -12.23
N GLY A 183 -4.63 5.24 -11.46
CA GLY A 183 -3.85 4.05 -11.76
C GLY A 183 -4.51 3.27 -12.89
N LEU A 184 -3.72 2.72 -13.81
CA LEU A 184 -4.26 1.98 -14.97
C LEU A 184 -4.00 0.47 -14.88
N SER A 185 -3.20 0.02 -13.91
CA SER A 185 -2.87 -1.39 -13.74
C SER A 185 -2.91 -1.82 -12.28
N GLY A 186 -3.35 -3.04 -12.00
CA GLY A 186 -3.23 -3.67 -10.66
C GLY A 186 -1.79 -3.98 -10.23
N LEU A 187 -0.80 -3.37 -10.88
CA LEU A 187 0.62 -3.39 -10.51
C LEU A 187 1.07 -1.99 -10.03
N ASP A 188 0.20 -1.00 -10.09
CA ASP A 188 0.43 0.34 -9.55
C ASP A 188 0.22 0.32 -8.05
N TRP A 189 1.24 0.77 -7.32
CA TRP A 189 1.23 0.70 -5.87
C TRP A 189 1.76 1.99 -5.26
N LEU A 190 1.02 2.48 -4.29
CA LEU A 190 1.37 3.63 -3.50
C LEU A 190 1.75 3.14 -2.10
N ARG A 191 3.04 3.18 -1.77
CA ARG A 191 3.53 2.76 -0.47
C ARG A 191 3.81 3.96 0.42
N LEU A 192 3.17 3.98 1.58
CA LEU A 192 3.35 5.00 2.60
C LEU A 192 4.19 4.42 3.74
N TYR A 193 5.30 5.08 4.06
CA TYR A 193 6.09 4.83 5.26
C TYR A 193 5.76 5.86 6.34
N SER A 194 6.34 5.68 7.54
CA SER A 194 5.97 6.42 8.75
C SER A 194 6.01 7.94 8.61
N GLY A 195 6.96 8.50 7.86
CA GLY A 195 7.02 9.95 7.62
C GLY A 195 5.93 10.47 6.67
N ALA A 196 5.32 9.61 5.87
CA ALA A 196 4.17 9.94 5.02
C ALA A 196 2.81 9.78 5.74
N SER A 197 2.81 9.57 7.06
CA SER A 197 1.61 9.46 7.89
C SER A 197 0.75 10.72 7.81
N GLY A 198 -0.55 10.56 7.59
CA GLY A 198 -1.49 11.66 7.37
C GLY A 198 -1.79 11.92 5.89
N SER A 199 -1.34 11.03 5.00
CA SER A 199 -1.65 11.12 3.56
C SER A 199 -3.14 10.93 3.27
N SER A 200 -3.62 11.56 2.20
CA SER A 200 -5.02 11.50 1.76
C SER A 200 -5.13 11.14 0.29
N ILE A 201 -6.06 10.23 -0.01
CA ILE A 201 -6.36 9.73 -1.35
C ILE A 201 -7.84 9.97 -1.62
N GLU A 202 -8.17 10.81 -2.60
CA GLU A 202 -9.54 11.23 -2.86
C GLU A 202 -9.92 11.15 -4.34
N ASN A 203 -11.06 10.53 -4.67
CA ASN A 203 -11.54 10.37 -6.05
C ASN A 203 -10.53 9.67 -6.97
N CYS A 204 -9.76 8.73 -6.44
CA CYS A 204 -8.75 8.02 -7.20
C CYS A 204 -9.21 6.60 -7.56
N GLU A 205 -8.64 6.03 -8.61
CA GLU A 205 -8.94 4.65 -9.01
C GLU A 205 -7.71 3.90 -9.48
N GLY A 206 -7.68 2.58 -9.31
CA GLY A 206 -6.79 1.69 -10.06
C GLY A 206 -5.37 1.49 -9.50
N PHE A 207 -5.17 1.64 -8.20
CA PHE A 207 -3.90 1.30 -7.54
C PHE A 207 -4.11 0.63 -6.18
N ASP A 208 -3.08 -0.08 -5.72
CA ASP A 208 -2.99 -0.66 -4.39
C ASP A 208 -2.29 0.31 -3.43
N LEU A 209 -2.97 0.67 -2.34
CA LEU A 209 -2.42 1.47 -1.26
C LEU A 209 -1.80 0.55 -0.21
N ILE A 210 -0.49 0.65 -0.01
CA ILE A 210 0.23 -0.04 1.06
C ILE A 210 0.52 0.92 2.20
N VAL A 211 -0.01 0.62 3.39
CA VAL A 211 0.21 1.40 4.61
C VAL A 211 1.17 0.62 5.52
N GLY A 212 2.38 1.16 5.70
CA GLY A 212 3.41 0.53 6.52
C GLY A 212 3.33 0.87 8.02
N ASN A 213 4.34 0.41 8.76
CA ASN A 213 4.48 0.64 10.21
C ASN A 213 4.31 2.10 10.62
N ASN A 214 3.57 2.35 11.72
CA ASN A 214 3.34 3.68 12.31
C ASN A 214 2.84 4.73 11.29
N THR A 215 2.09 4.30 10.29
CA THR A 215 1.63 5.15 9.19
C THR A 215 0.12 5.28 9.22
N SER A 216 -0.39 6.48 8.98
CA SER A 216 -1.82 6.73 8.83
C SER A 216 -2.18 7.21 7.43
N ALA A 217 -3.33 6.80 6.92
CA ALA A 217 -3.86 7.23 5.64
C ALA A 217 -5.39 7.40 5.67
N SER A 218 -5.90 8.24 4.79
CA SER A 218 -7.34 8.40 4.54
C SER A 218 -7.67 8.20 3.07
N VAL A 219 -8.74 7.47 2.80
CA VAL A 219 -9.23 7.16 1.45
C VAL A 219 -10.69 7.58 1.35
N LYS A 220 -11.03 8.35 0.31
CA LYS A 220 -12.39 8.84 0.11
C LYS A 220 -12.83 8.77 -1.35
N ARG A 221 -14.03 8.23 -1.59
CA ARG A 221 -14.65 8.16 -2.93
C ARG A 221 -13.73 7.54 -3.99
N SER A 222 -12.99 6.51 -3.60
CA SER A 222 -11.95 5.92 -4.45
C SER A 222 -12.24 4.45 -4.75
N LEU A 223 -11.61 3.92 -5.80
CA LEU A 223 -11.53 2.51 -6.12
C LEU A 223 -10.08 2.03 -5.96
N VAL A 224 -9.75 1.42 -4.82
CA VAL A 224 -8.37 1.07 -4.46
C VAL A 224 -8.28 -0.33 -3.87
N GLY A 225 -7.14 -0.99 -4.01
CA GLY A 225 -6.73 -2.05 -3.11
C GLY A 225 -6.09 -1.47 -1.86
N ILE A 226 -6.17 -2.18 -0.74
CA ILE A 226 -5.59 -1.79 0.54
C ILE A 226 -4.77 -2.96 1.07
N ASN A 227 -3.50 -2.70 1.37
CA ASN A 227 -2.60 -3.64 1.99
C ASN A 227 -2.02 -2.99 3.25
N ILE A 228 -2.23 -3.63 4.41
CA ILE A 228 -1.65 -3.18 5.67
C ILE A 228 -0.44 -4.07 5.97
N ASP A 229 0.74 -3.46 5.90
CA ASP A 229 2.06 -4.08 5.99
C ASP A 229 2.85 -3.48 7.17
N GLY A 230 2.21 -3.39 8.34
CA GLY A 230 2.90 -2.94 9.54
C GLY A 230 2.05 -2.71 10.78
N ASP A 231 2.74 -2.81 11.92
CA ASP A 231 2.29 -2.46 13.26
C ASP A 231 1.91 -0.98 13.38
N ASN A 232 0.90 -0.69 14.21
CA ASN A 232 0.42 0.67 14.50
C ASN A 232 0.00 1.44 13.23
N ALA A 233 -0.33 0.75 12.15
CA ALA A 233 -0.91 1.37 10.98
C ALA A 233 -2.35 1.82 11.27
N SER A 234 -2.77 2.90 10.62
CA SER A 234 -4.15 3.39 10.71
C SER A 234 -4.69 3.75 9.34
N ILE A 235 -5.89 3.28 9.01
CA ILE A 235 -6.56 3.66 7.78
C ILE A 235 -8.03 3.98 8.02
N SER A 236 -8.48 5.08 7.42
CA SER A 236 -9.90 5.43 7.33
C SER A 236 -10.34 5.43 5.87
N VAL A 237 -11.41 4.70 5.56
CA VAL A 237 -11.94 4.54 4.21
C VAL A 237 -13.40 4.94 4.21
N MET A 238 -13.77 5.88 3.32
CA MET A 238 -15.12 6.44 3.27
C MET A 238 -15.65 6.50 1.83
N ASP A 239 -16.93 6.18 1.65
CA ASP A 239 -17.64 6.29 0.36
C ASP A 239 -16.91 5.58 -0.80
N SER A 240 -16.17 4.50 -0.53
CA SER A 240 -15.21 3.93 -1.47
C SER A 240 -15.57 2.49 -1.86
N THR A 241 -15.01 2.03 -2.98
CA THR A 241 -14.98 0.61 -3.32
C THR A 241 -13.57 0.09 -3.09
N VAL A 242 -13.43 -0.92 -2.24
CA VAL A 242 -12.14 -1.54 -1.95
C VAL A 242 -12.07 -2.87 -2.69
N SER A 243 -11.17 -2.97 -3.67
CA SER A 243 -11.04 -4.16 -4.52
C SER A 243 -10.49 -5.36 -3.77
N LEU A 244 -9.54 -5.11 -2.89
CA LEU A 244 -8.85 -6.09 -2.05
C LEU A 244 -8.47 -5.41 -0.74
N VAL A 245 -8.74 -6.07 0.37
CA VAL A 245 -8.13 -5.78 1.67
C VAL A 245 -7.24 -6.96 2.02
N PHE A 246 -5.96 -6.69 2.19
CA PHE A 246 -4.96 -7.67 2.58
C PHE A 246 -4.23 -7.22 3.85
N PHE A 247 -4.09 -8.13 4.80
CA PHE A 247 -3.41 -7.91 6.06
C PHE A 247 -2.24 -8.89 6.13
N GLN A 248 -1.02 -8.39 6.36
CA GLN A 248 0.16 -9.27 6.46
C GLN A 248 0.32 -9.90 7.84
N GLU A 249 -0.27 -9.31 8.87
CA GLU A 249 -0.05 -9.66 10.28
C GLU A 249 -1.34 -9.51 11.11
N ASP A 250 -1.27 -9.98 12.36
CA ASP A 250 -2.25 -9.76 13.43
C ASP A 250 -2.65 -8.28 13.55
N LEU A 251 -3.95 -7.98 13.59
CA LEU A 251 -4.49 -6.61 13.58
C LEU A 251 -4.66 -5.98 14.97
N SER A 252 -4.09 -6.56 16.02
CA SER A 252 -4.26 -6.11 17.40
C SER A 252 -3.68 -4.72 17.68
N LYS A 253 -2.78 -4.23 16.82
CA LYS A 253 -2.19 -2.88 16.89
C LYS A 253 -2.67 -1.95 15.77
N THR A 254 -3.54 -2.43 14.88
CA THR A 254 -3.95 -1.68 13.70
C THR A 254 -5.31 -1.01 13.94
N ASN A 255 -5.45 0.22 13.46
CA ASN A 255 -6.69 1.00 13.55
C ASN A 255 -7.35 1.10 12.17
N ILE A 256 -8.46 0.40 11.97
CA ILE A 256 -9.18 0.38 10.69
C ILE A 256 -10.58 0.94 10.90
N ASP A 257 -10.95 1.92 10.09
CA ASP A 257 -12.29 2.51 10.06
C ASP A 257 -12.82 2.51 8.62
N LEU A 258 -13.84 1.70 8.36
CA LEU A 258 -14.49 1.55 7.06
C LEU A 258 -15.91 2.12 7.16
N LYS A 259 -16.27 3.04 6.27
CA LYS A 259 -17.57 3.70 6.31
C LYS A 259 -18.18 3.87 4.93
N ASP A 260 -19.47 3.59 4.82
CA ASP A 260 -20.28 3.82 3.61
C ASP A 260 -19.61 3.23 2.35
N SER A 261 -18.95 2.06 2.49
CA SER A 261 -18.03 1.50 1.49
C SER A 261 -18.43 0.10 1.05
N THR A 262 -18.01 -0.29 -0.16
CA THR A 262 -18.16 -1.66 -0.68
C THR A 262 -16.81 -2.38 -0.65
N ILE A 263 -16.75 -3.50 0.05
CA ILE A 263 -15.55 -4.35 0.17
C ILE A 263 -15.74 -5.55 -0.75
N LEU A 264 -14.94 -5.61 -1.82
CA LEU A 264 -15.05 -6.65 -2.84
C LEU A 264 -14.37 -7.95 -2.43
N LEU A 265 -13.24 -7.87 -1.73
CA LEU A 265 -12.48 -9.02 -1.25
C LEU A 265 -11.76 -8.66 0.04
N CYS A 266 -12.06 -9.40 1.11
CA CYS A 266 -11.33 -9.38 2.38
C CYS A 266 -11.55 -10.75 3.01
N GLU A 267 -10.53 -11.61 3.00
CA GLU A 267 -10.71 -13.02 3.39
C GLU A 267 -10.77 -13.17 4.91
N GLU A 268 -9.97 -12.40 5.65
CA GLU A 268 -9.74 -12.62 7.07
C GLU A 268 -9.58 -11.30 7.83
N ILE A 269 -10.09 -11.27 9.06
CA ILE A 269 -9.81 -10.25 10.08
C ILE A 269 -9.29 -10.99 11.32
N ASP A 270 -7.98 -10.96 11.54
CA ASP A 270 -7.33 -11.65 12.66
C ASP A 270 -6.98 -10.70 13.82
N ASN A 271 -7.46 -11.05 15.01
CA ASN A 271 -7.20 -10.43 16.31
C ASN A 271 -7.40 -8.90 16.37
N ALA A 272 -8.30 -8.37 15.53
CA ALA A 272 -8.49 -6.94 15.37
C ALA A 272 -9.14 -6.31 16.62
N LYS A 273 -8.47 -5.32 17.23
CA LYS A 273 -8.96 -4.64 18.44
C LYS A 273 -9.59 -3.28 18.18
N ASN A 274 -9.19 -2.61 17.10
CA ASN A 274 -9.64 -1.28 16.71
C ASN A 274 -10.11 -1.29 15.25
N PHE A 275 -11.00 -2.22 14.95
CA PHE A 275 -11.61 -2.36 13.63
C PHE A 275 -13.08 -1.96 13.70
N ASN A 276 -13.46 -0.95 12.94
CA ASN A 276 -14.83 -0.48 12.84
C ASN A 276 -15.26 -0.49 11.38
N ALA A 277 -16.40 -1.10 11.09
CA ALA A 277 -17.04 -1.04 9.79
C ALA A 277 -18.49 -0.59 9.96
N SER A 278 -18.88 0.49 9.29
CA SER A 278 -20.24 1.03 9.35
C SER A 278 -20.83 1.24 7.96
N ASN A 279 -22.09 0.84 7.77
CA ASN A 279 -22.81 0.94 6.49
C ASN A 279 -22.04 0.32 5.31
N CYS A 280 -21.31 -0.79 5.56
CA CYS A 280 -20.48 -1.42 4.54
C CYS A 280 -21.17 -2.62 3.89
N LEU A 281 -20.91 -2.84 2.59
CA LEU A 281 -21.32 -4.03 1.85
C LEU A 281 -20.11 -4.94 1.62
N TRP A 282 -20.18 -6.18 2.09
CA TRP A 282 -19.13 -7.20 1.96
C TRP A 282 -19.52 -8.23 0.91
N ARG A 283 -18.71 -8.33 -0.16
CA ARG A 283 -19.00 -9.15 -1.34
C ARG A 283 -18.12 -10.39 -1.49
N TYR A 284 -17.46 -10.81 -0.41
CA TYR A 284 -16.67 -12.04 -0.36
C TYR A 284 -16.89 -12.73 0.99
N PRO A 285 -16.65 -14.05 1.09
CA PRO A 285 -16.59 -14.72 2.39
C PRO A 285 -15.61 -14.01 3.32
N LEU A 286 -15.99 -13.89 4.60
CA LEU A 286 -15.20 -13.23 5.62
C LEU A 286 -14.99 -14.16 6.82
N ASP A 287 -13.74 -14.40 7.15
CA ASP A 287 -13.34 -15.08 8.36
C ASP A 287 -12.98 -14.03 9.44
N VAL A 288 -13.55 -14.18 10.64
CA VAL A 288 -13.24 -13.37 11.82
C VAL A 288 -12.57 -14.28 12.84
N ILE A 289 -11.36 -13.93 13.26
CA ILE A 289 -10.52 -14.77 14.11
C ILE A 289 -10.13 -13.96 15.36
N GLY A 290 -10.78 -14.22 16.49
CA GLY A 290 -10.51 -13.50 17.74
C GLY A 290 -10.77 -11.99 17.67
N GLY A 291 -10.14 -11.24 18.58
CA GLY A 291 -10.30 -9.78 18.65
C GLY A 291 -11.70 -9.32 19.05
N LYS A 292 -12.01 -8.06 18.72
CA LYS A 292 -13.28 -7.38 19.00
C LYS A 292 -13.69 -6.41 17.87
N PRO A 293 -13.73 -6.84 16.60
CA PRO A 293 -14.15 -5.97 15.50
C PRO A 293 -15.62 -5.55 15.66
N VAL A 294 -15.92 -4.33 15.24
CA VAL A 294 -17.26 -3.74 15.31
C VAL A 294 -17.84 -3.58 13.91
N PHE A 295 -19.04 -4.12 13.71
CA PHE A 295 -19.81 -4.00 12.48
C PHE A 295 -21.17 -3.38 12.78
N GLU A 296 -21.47 -2.25 12.14
CA GLU A 296 -22.73 -1.52 12.31
C GLU A 296 -23.43 -1.30 10.97
N ASN A 297 -24.69 -1.74 10.84
CA ASN A 297 -25.48 -1.58 9.61
C ASN A 297 -24.79 -2.18 8.36
N CYS A 298 -23.98 -3.24 8.54
CA CYS A 298 -23.26 -3.89 7.45
C CYS A 298 -24.10 -4.99 6.78
N GLU A 299 -23.86 -5.21 5.49
CA GLU A 299 -24.47 -6.27 4.68
C GLU A 299 -23.39 -7.26 4.26
N PHE A 300 -23.57 -8.55 4.57
CA PHE A 300 -22.68 -9.63 4.17
C PHE A 300 -23.39 -10.49 3.12
N VAL A 301 -22.88 -10.46 1.89
CA VAL A 301 -23.49 -11.19 0.77
C VAL A 301 -23.19 -12.68 0.85
N TYR A 302 -22.00 -13.03 1.33
CA TYR A 302 -21.50 -14.39 1.45
C TYR A 302 -21.32 -14.78 2.91
N GLN A 303 -20.84 -16.00 3.11
CA GLN A 303 -20.56 -16.58 4.41
C GLN A 303 -19.71 -15.67 5.31
N VAL A 304 -20.08 -15.61 6.59
CA VAL A 304 -19.23 -15.10 7.68
C VAL A 304 -18.87 -16.25 8.59
N THR A 305 -17.57 -16.49 8.80
CA THR A 305 -17.06 -17.56 9.67
C THR A 305 -16.39 -16.96 10.90
N PHE A 306 -16.83 -17.37 12.08
CA PHE A 306 -16.13 -17.10 13.33
C PHE A 306 -15.22 -18.29 13.67
N ARG A 307 -13.91 -18.11 13.48
CA ARG A 307 -12.88 -19.15 13.72
C ARG A 307 -12.34 -19.02 15.14
N GLY A 308 -12.73 -19.96 15.99
CA GLY A 308 -12.58 -19.81 17.43
C GLY A 308 -13.53 -18.73 17.97
N ARG A 309 -13.40 -18.45 19.26
CA ARG A 309 -14.17 -17.44 19.97
C ARG A 309 -13.54 -16.07 19.76
N ASP A 310 -14.41 -15.08 19.66
CA ASP A 310 -14.10 -13.66 19.50
C ASP A 310 -15.09 -12.82 20.34
N GLU A 311 -14.87 -11.51 20.38
CA GLU A 311 -15.78 -10.53 20.99
C GLU A 311 -16.31 -9.55 19.94
N ALA A 312 -16.56 -10.02 18.71
CA ALA A 312 -17.08 -9.18 17.65
C ALA A 312 -18.46 -8.60 18.02
N MET A 313 -18.70 -7.34 17.64
CA MET A 313 -19.95 -6.64 17.90
C MET A 313 -20.68 -6.40 16.58
N LEU A 314 -21.83 -7.04 16.40
CA LEU A 314 -22.62 -6.96 15.17
C LEU A 314 -23.97 -6.32 15.48
N THR A 315 -24.16 -5.10 15.01
CA THR A 315 -25.38 -4.31 15.23
C THR A 315 -26.06 -4.00 13.90
N ASN A 316 -27.36 -4.28 13.80
CA ASN A 316 -28.18 -4.04 12.61
C ASN A 316 -27.62 -4.62 11.30
N CYS A 317 -26.83 -5.69 11.40
CA CYS A 317 -26.21 -6.32 10.24
C CYS A 317 -27.17 -7.28 9.52
N VAL A 318 -26.96 -7.49 8.22
CA VAL A 318 -27.72 -8.43 7.40
C VAL A 318 -26.79 -9.50 6.85
N PHE A 319 -27.10 -10.76 7.13
CA PHE A 319 -26.38 -11.93 6.62
C PHE A 319 -27.20 -12.57 5.50
N GLY A 320 -26.74 -12.44 4.26
CA GLY A 320 -27.37 -12.99 3.05
C GLY A 320 -27.00 -14.44 2.75
N ASP A 321 -26.10 -15.02 3.54
CA ASP A 321 -25.71 -16.43 3.49
C ASP A 321 -25.49 -16.96 4.91
N MET A 322 -24.72 -18.05 5.06
CA MET A 322 -24.51 -18.73 6.33
C MET A 322 -23.59 -17.98 7.29
N VAL A 323 -23.90 -18.10 8.59
CA VAL A 323 -23.02 -17.70 9.69
C VAL A 323 -22.46 -18.95 10.33
N GLN A 324 -21.16 -19.19 10.18
CA GLN A 324 -20.50 -20.40 10.66
C GLN A 324 -19.66 -20.14 11.91
N PHE A 325 -19.60 -21.15 12.76
CA PHE A 325 -18.76 -21.17 13.96
C PHE A 325 -17.92 -22.46 13.94
N ASN A 326 -16.59 -22.37 13.87
CA ASN A 326 -15.74 -23.55 13.88
C ASN A 326 -14.38 -23.28 14.55
N ASP A 327 -13.65 -24.34 14.89
CA ASP A 327 -12.34 -24.24 15.55
C ASP A 327 -11.17 -24.25 14.56
N TRP A 328 -11.43 -24.49 13.27
CA TRP A 328 -10.36 -24.62 12.29
C TRP A 328 -9.78 -23.24 11.98
N GLY A 329 -8.46 -23.10 12.16
CA GLY A 329 -7.79 -21.81 11.97
C GLY A 329 -7.94 -20.85 13.14
N ALA A 330 -8.51 -21.26 14.28
CA ALA A 330 -8.65 -20.40 15.47
C ALA A 330 -7.31 -19.88 16.04
N GLY A 331 -6.18 -20.47 15.62
CA GLY A 331 -4.85 -20.09 16.09
C GLY A 331 -4.70 -20.27 17.61
N THR A 332 -4.37 -19.17 18.29
CA THR A 332 -4.22 -19.08 19.75
C THR A 332 -5.49 -18.63 20.46
N ASN A 333 -6.55 -18.28 19.72
CA ASN A 333 -7.81 -17.85 20.31
C ASN A 333 -8.55 -19.02 20.98
N PRO A 334 -9.33 -18.78 22.06
CA PRO A 334 -10.12 -19.82 22.69
C PRO A 334 -11.04 -20.50 21.67
N LYS A 335 -11.14 -21.82 21.69
CA LYS A 335 -11.97 -22.56 20.74
C LYS A 335 -13.43 -22.57 21.19
N TRP A 336 -14.34 -22.82 20.25
CA TRP A 336 -15.75 -23.09 20.57
C TRP A 336 -15.91 -24.36 21.43
N SER A 337 -15.02 -25.34 21.24
CA SER A 337 -14.93 -26.54 22.09
C SER A 337 -14.33 -26.29 23.49
N ASP A 338 -13.73 -25.12 23.73
CA ASP A 338 -13.21 -24.74 25.04
C ASP A 338 -14.27 -24.08 25.91
N SER A 339 -14.20 -24.28 27.23
CA SER A 339 -15.02 -23.55 28.19
C SER A 339 -14.54 -22.10 28.31
N SER A 340 -15.24 -21.18 27.64
CA SER A 340 -14.93 -19.75 27.66
C SER A 340 -16.22 -18.95 27.50
N SER A 341 -16.27 -17.77 28.14
CA SER A 341 -17.37 -16.82 28.02
C SER A 341 -17.26 -15.90 26.79
N MET A 342 -16.12 -15.94 26.09
CA MET A 342 -15.88 -15.17 24.88
C MET A 342 -16.84 -15.61 23.76
N GLN A 343 -17.58 -14.67 23.19
CA GLN A 343 -18.51 -14.89 22.07
C GLN A 343 -18.86 -13.54 21.42
N PRO A 344 -19.21 -13.53 20.11
CA PRO A 344 -19.72 -12.36 19.44
C PRO A 344 -21.08 -11.95 20.03
N THR A 345 -21.44 -10.69 19.82
CA THR A 345 -22.73 -10.14 20.19
C THR A 345 -23.51 -9.75 18.95
N PHE A 346 -24.79 -10.15 18.89
CA PHE A 346 -25.69 -9.85 17.79
C PHE A 346 -26.89 -9.06 18.28
N SER A 347 -27.13 -7.87 17.72
CA SER A 347 -28.27 -7.01 18.08
C SER A 347 -28.91 -6.41 16.84
N GLY A 348 -30.23 -6.52 16.67
CA GLY A 348 -30.97 -6.00 15.51
C GLY A 348 -30.58 -6.63 14.17
N CYS A 349 -29.86 -7.76 14.19
CA CYS A 349 -29.36 -8.44 13.00
C CYS A 349 -30.45 -9.25 12.28
N SER A 350 -30.26 -9.42 10.98
CA SER A 350 -31.14 -10.21 10.12
C SER A 350 -30.37 -11.36 9.48
N PHE A 351 -30.71 -12.58 9.89
CA PHE A 351 -30.23 -13.82 9.31
C PHE A 351 -31.23 -14.23 8.23
N VAL A 352 -30.92 -13.87 7.00
CA VAL A 352 -31.78 -14.05 5.83
C VAL A 352 -31.04 -14.84 4.76
N GLY A 353 -30.10 -15.69 5.17
CA GLY A 353 -29.32 -16.57 4.29
C GLY A 353 -29.95 -17.94 4.11
N ARG A 354 -29.35 -18.78 3.23
CA ARG A 354 -29.88 -20.12 2.91
C ARG A 354 -29.77 -21.05 4.11
N ILE A 355 -28.78 -20.80 4.97
CA ILE A 355 -28.47 -21.58 6.16
C ILE A 355 -28.38 -20.62 7.34
N GLY A 356 -28.87 -21.06 8.48
CA GLY A 356 -28.73 -20.31 9.72
C GLY A 356 -27.36 -20.38 10.34
N PRO A 357 -27.21 -19.73 11.50
CA PRO A 357 -26.12 -19.98 12.43
C PRO A 357 -25.87 -21.49 12.60
N VAL A 358 -24.63 -21.94 12.36
CA VAL A 358 -24.31 -23.38 12.37
C VAL A 358 -22.90 -23.69 12.85
N PHE A 359 -22.73 -24.84 13.50
CA PHE A 359 -21.45 -25.46 13.83
C PHE A 359 -21.17 -26.64 12.88
N PRO A 360 -20.38 -26.47 11.81
CA PRO A 360 -19.99 -27.59 10.97
C PRO A 360 -19.08 -28.55 11.75
N TYR A 361 -19.53 -29.81 11.88
CA TYR A 361 -18.70 -30.95 12.33
C TYR A 361 -18.21 -30.89 13.77
N MET A 362 -18.85 -30.08 14.62
CA MET A 362 -18.48 -30.01 16.03
C MET A 362 -19.66 -29.62 16.92
N ASN A 363 -19.47 -29.83 18.22
CA ASN A 363 -20.35 -29.31 19.26
C ASN A 363 -19.58 -28.27 20.09
N PRO A 364 -20.14 -27.08 20.35
CA PRO A 364 -19.52 -26.14 21.25
C PRO A 364 -19.61 -26.64 22.70
N SER A 365 -18.70 -26.18 23.55
CA SER A 365 -18.69 -26.50 25.00
C SER A 365 -19.90 -25.95 25.76
N GLY A 366 -20.50 -24.88 25.23
CA GLY A 366 -21.68 -24.21 25.74
C GLY A 366 -22.42 -23.52 24.61
N LYS A 367 -23.66 -23.13 24.85
CA LYS A 367 -24.48 -22.47 23.82
C LYS A 367 -23.91 -21.09 23.47
N VAL A 368 -24.00 -20.73 22.20
CA VAL A 368 -23.74 -19.36 21.73
C VAL A 368 -25.01 -18.55 21.79
N ASN A 369 -24.94 -17.37 22.39
CA ASN A 369 -26.07 -16.47 22.49
C ASN A 369 -26.23 -15.69 21.17
N LEU A 370 -27.33 -15.93 20.46
CA LEU A 370 -27.65 -15.23 19.22
C LEU A 370 -28.47 -13.95 19.45
N GLY A 371 -28.51 -13.40 20.67
CA GLY A 371 -29.22 -12.16 21.00
C GLY A 371 -30.73 -12.32 21.18
N SER A 372 -31.41 -11.21 21.51
CA SER A 372 -32.84 -11.19 21.89
C SER A 372 -33.76 -10.37 20.97
N ASN A 373 -33.26 -9.79 19.87
CA ASN A 373 -34.04 -8.96 18.96
C ASN A 373 -33.57 -9.11 17.50
N ASN A 374 -33.28 -10.34 17.09
CA ASN A 374 -32.81 -10.64 15.75
C ASN A 374 -33.91 -11.31 14.91
N TYR A 375 -33.82 -11.14 13.59
CA TYR A 375 -34.74 -11.72 12.61
C TYR A 375 -34.10 -12.94 11.95
N PHE A 376 -34.83 -14.04 11.84
CA PHE A 376 -34.32 -15.32 11.31
C PHE A 376 -35.10 -15.76 10.05
N GLY A 377 -35.29 -14.82 9.12
CA GLY A 377 -35.88 -15.08 7.80
C GLY A 377 -37.39 -15.33 7.76
N ASP A 378 -38.06 -15.53 8.90
CA ASP A 378 -39.52 -15.72 8.99
C ASP A 378 -40.04 -15.27 10.36
N LYS A 379 -41.33 -14.99 10.46
CA LYS A 379 -42.08 -14.78 11.71
C LYS A 379 -42.10 -16.04 12.59
N ASN A 380 -41.95 -17.23 12.00
CA ASN A 380 -41.88 -18.50 12.72
C ASN A 380 -40.66 -19.32 12.27
N PRO A 381 -39.46 -19.05 12.82
CA PRO A 381 -38.25 -19.79 12.48
C PRO A 381 -38.36 -21.26 12.84
N ASP A 382 -37.74 -22.13 12.04
CA ASP A 382 -37.68 -23.56 12.34
C ASP A 382 -36.62 -23.81 13.42
N PHE A 383 -37.06 -24.31 14.57
CA PHE A 383 -36.16 -24.66 15.68
C PHE A 383 -36.06 -26.16 15.91
N GLU A 384 -36.73 -26.96 15.07
CA GLU A 384 -36.64 -28.41 15.14
C GLU A 384 -35.39 -28.88 14.41
N TRP A 385 -34.62 -29.71 15.09
CA TRP A 385 -33.33 -30.20 14.63
C TRP A 385 -33.45 -31.01 13.35
N PHE A 386 -32.81 -30.56 12.28
CA PHE A 386 -32.60 -31.38 11.08
C PHE A 386 -31.47 -32.40 11.33
N SER A 387 -31.84 -33.55 11.89
CA SER A 387 -31.00 -34.75 11.87
C SER A 387 -31.16 -35.44 10.51
N LEU A 388 -30.25 -35.22 9.57
CA LEU A 388 -30.08 -36.13 8.45
C LEU A 388 -29.07 -37.20 8.83
N ASN A 389 -29.61 -38.28 9.38
CA ASN A 389 -28.93 -39.54 9.58
C ASN A 389 -28.81 -40.22 8.21
N ALA A 390 -27.76 -39.93 7.45
CA ALA A 390 -27.53 -40.52 6.12
C ALA A 390 -26.05 -40.82 5.87
N GLY A 391 -25.43 -41.64 6.73
CA GLY A 391 -24.28 -42.50 6.39
C GLY A 391 -22.98 -41.85 5.88
N PHE A 392 -22.93 -40.53 5.70
CA PHE A 392 -21.75 -39.76 5.33
C PHE A 392 -21.50 -38.73 6.43
N PRO A 393 -20.27 -38.62 6.95
CA PRO A 393 -19.88 -37.40 7.62
C PRO A 393 -19.82 -36.32 6.53
N LEU A 394 -20.23 -35.12 6.89
CA LEU A 394 -19.90 -33.88 6.17
C LEU A 394 -20.96 -33.28 5.21
N GLU A 395 -22.05 -32.73 5.76
CA GLU A 395 -22.53 -31.34 5.55
C GLU A 395 -23.94 -31.17 6.12
N PRO A 396 -24.28 -30.06 6.81
CA PRO A 396 -25.67 -29.69 7.03
C PRO A 396 -26.31 -29.38 5.67
N GLN A 397 -26.99 -30.36 5.07
CA GLN A 397 -27.82 -30.12 3.89
C GLN A 397 -29.02 -29.26 4.32
N ALA A 398 -28.81 -27.94 4.31
CA ALA A 398 -29.87 -26.96 4.54
C ALA A 398 -31.00 -27.18 3.53
N GLY A 399 -32.22 -27.36 4.05
CA GLY A 399 -33.43 -27.35 3.25
C GLY A 399 -33.53 -26.04 2.47
N TRP A 400 -33.61 -26.15 1.14
CA TRP A 400 -33.71 -25.04 0.22
C TRP A 400 -35.15 -24.49 0.19
N PHE A 401 -35.67 -23.70 1.14
CA PHE A 401 -37.00 -23.13 0.89
C PHE A 401 -37.22 -21.71 1.40
N LEU A 402 -37.50 -20.82 0.42
CA LEU A 402 -38.00 -19.44 0.43
C LEU A 402 -39.25 -19.17 1.31
N HIS A 403 -39.73 -20.15 2.09
CA HIS A 403 -41.04 -20.13 2.74
C HIS A 403 -41.05 -20.69 4.17
N ARG A 404 -39.90 -21.04 4.75
CA ARG A 404 -39.77 -21.44 6.14
C ARG A 404 -38.55 -20.74 6.72
N GLY A 405 -38.67 -20.21 7.93
CA GLY A 405 -37.57 -19.49 8.56
C GLY A 405 -36.32 -20.33 8.71
N VAL A 406 -35.23 -19.63 8.97
CA VAL A 406 -33.89 -20.18 8.99
C VAL A 406 -33.75 -21.20 10.14
N PRO A 407 -33.25 -22.44 9.89
CA PRO A 407 -33.13 -23.45 10.94
C PRO A 407 -32.08 -23.07 11.98
N VAL A 408 -32.41 -23.17 13.28
CA VAL A 408 -31.47 -22.89 14.38
C VAL A 408 -31.47 -24.03 15.40
N ASN A 409 -30.29 -24.61 15.65
CA ASN A 409 -30.12 -25.68 16.63
C ASN A 409 -30.15 -25.16 18.08
N LYS A 410 -31.24 -25.39 18.80
CA LYS A 410 -31.38 -25.05 20.22
C LYS A 410 -30.40 -25.75 21.17
N ASN A 411 -29.72 -26.81 20.74
CA ASN A 411 -28.65 -27.44 21.53
C ASN A 411 -27.33 -26.67 21.44
N HIS A 412 -27.11 -25.92 20.36
CA HIS A 412 -25.89 -25.12 20.13
C HIS A 412 -26.10 -23.63 20.38
N PHE A 413 -27.32 -23.15 20.21
CA PHE A 413 -27.64 -21.73 20.30
C PHE A 413 -28.67 -21.43 21.37
N GLU A 414 -28.43 -20.36 22.11
CA GLU A 414 -29.39 -19.76 23.01
C GLU A 414 -30.16 -18.67 22.27
N LEU A 415 -31.48 -18.77 22.33
CA LEU A 415 -32.42 -17.84 21.72
C LEU A 415 -33.43 -17.44 22.79
N SER A 416 -33.42 -16.17 23.18
CA SER A 416 -34.31 -15.65 24.22
C SER A 416 -35.59 -15.06 23.63
N ASN A 417 -35.50 -14.38 22.48
CA ASN A 417 -36.63 -13.80 21.74
C ASN A 417 -36.21 -13.49 20.28
N TRP A 418 -37.18 -13.36 19.36
CA TRP A 418 -36.96 -12.96 17.97
C TRP A 418 -38.03 -11.98 17.50
N VAL A 419 -37.75 -11.27 16.40
CA VAL A 419 -38.69 -10.32 15.79
C VAL A 419 -39.32 -10.90 14.52
N ASN A 420 -40.50 -10.39 14.13
CA ASN A 420 -41.23 -10.85 12.94
C ASN A 420 -40.73 -10.24 11.62
N SER A 421 -39.87 -9.23 11.70
CA SER A 421 -39.28 -8.53 10.56
C SER A 421 -37.94 -7.97 10.95
N GLY A 422 -36.99 -7.93 10.02
CA GLY A 422 -35.66 -7.35 10.23
C GLY A 422 -35.27 -6.36 9.14
N THR A 423 -34.08 -5.80 9.30
CA THR A 423 -33.41 -4.99 8.28
C THR A 423 -33.28 -5.80 6.99
N GLN A 424 -33.76 -5.24 5.88
CA GLN A 424 -33.62 -5.86 4.58
C GLN A 424 -32.26 -5.51 3.97
N MET A 425 -31.66 -6.47 3.26
CA MET A 425 -30.50 -6.18 2.42
C MET A 425 -30.91 -5.16 1.35
N LYS A 426 -30.23 -4.02 1.29
CA LYS A 426 -30.53 -2.96 0.31
C LYS A 426 -30.06 -3.36 -1.09
N ASN A 427 -29.04 -4.21 -1.18
CA ASN A 427 -28.39 -4.60 -2.43
C ASN A 427 -28.82 -5.99 -2.93
N GLN A 428 -30.12 -6.31 -2.93
CA GLN A 428 -30.62 -7.67 -3.25
C GLN A 428 -30.14 -8.25 -4.59
N LYS A 429 -29.80 -7.40 -5.58
CA LYS A 429 -29.25 -7.86 -6.87
C LYS A 429 -27.88 -8.53 -6.76
N THR A 430 -27.17 -8.39 -5.65
CA THR A 430 -25.86 -9.02 -5.43
C THR A 430 -25.96 -10.36 -4.70
N LEU A 431 -27.15 -10.75 -4.25
CA LEU A 431 -27.37 -12.04 -3.61
C LEU A 431 -27.17 -13.18 -4.64
N PRO A 432 -26.73 -14.38 -4.19
CA PRO A 432 -26.74 -15.58 -5.03
C PRO A 432 -28.12 -15.77 -5.69
N SER A 433 -28.18 -16.28 -6.92
CA SER A 433 -29.39 -16.36 -7.77
C SER A 433 -30.57 -17.19 -7.21
N ILE A 434 -30.45 -17.69 -5.99
CA ILE A 434 -31.46 -18.43 -5.24
C ILE A 434 -32.36 -17.53 -4.37
N TRP A 435 -32.15 -16.20 -4.39
CA TRP A 435 -32.89 -15.18 -3.65
C TRP A 435 -33.94 -14.45 -4.49
#